data_AF-A0A846DMV0-F1
#
_entry.id   AF-A0A846DMV0-F1
#
_cell.length_a   1.000
_cell.length_b   1.000
_cell.length_c   1.000
_cell.angle_alpha   90.00
_cell.angle_beta   90.00
_cell.angle_gamma   90.00
#
_symmetry.space_group_name_H-M   'P 1'
#
loop_
_entity.id
_entity.type
_entity.pdbx_description
1 polymer ?
#
loop_
_entity_poly.entity_id
_entity_poly.type
_entity_poly.pdbx_seq_one_letter_code
_entity_poly.pdbx_strand_id
1 'polypeptide(L)'
;METWVKRLTKFCPVNEIWVERVKFDTQKMPNPEINGIQYQQGELAGYEVREYLLDKWGRECTYCGKQSVPLQIEHIHPKSFGGSNRVSNLCLACEKCNKRKGNKPIEEFLKKKPSLLQKIKTKAKQPLLDAAAVNATRNKLVKVLQNIKFVVTGTGAQTKYNRTRLGLPKEHWIDAACVGDIETLVLKTSQPLLVTGKGQGGRQKAALNKYGYPVRHNPLKPIKGWVTGDIAKHQRLGIGKVTPRSKGSFGFTPLGMKGYKSCNPQDISAIHRKDGYTYSFCK
;
A
#
# COMPACT_ATOMS: atom_id res chain seq x y z
N MET A 1 -11.01 8.51 -0.57
CA MET A 1 -10.42 8.69 -1.91
C MET A 1 -11.23 9.63 -2.78
N GLU A 2 -12.53 9.38 -2.97
CA GLU A 2 -13.44 10.27 -3.73
C GLU A 2 -13.28 11.76 -3.39
N THR A 3 -13.27 12.12 -2.09
CA THR A 3 -13.07 13.50 -1.63
C THR A 3 -11.79 14.13 -2.18
N TRP A 4 -10.68 13.38 -2.23
CA TRP A 4 -9.39 13.88 -2.70
C TRP A 4 -9.37 14.04 -4.22
N VAL A 5 -9.93 13.09 -4.96
CA VAL A 5 -10.08 13.21 -6.42
C VAL A 5 -10.90 14.45 -6.75
N LYS A 6 -12.09 14.61 -6.14
CA LYS A 6 -12.92 15.81 -6.36
C LYS A 6 -12.22 17.11 -5.99
N ARG A 7 -11.39 17.12 -4.94
CA ARG A 7 -10.59 18.29 -4.57
C ARG A 7 -9.52 18.59 -5.63
N LEU A 8 -8.73 17.59 -6.03
CA LEU A 8 -7.66 17.76 -7.01
C LEU A 8 -8.18 18.20 -8.39
N THR A 9 -9.28 17.60 -8.86
CA THR A 9 -9.92 17.96 -10.14
C THR A 9 -10.42 19.41 -10.17
N LYS A 10 -10.63 20.07 -9.03
CA LYS A 10 -10.96 21.50 -8.98
C LYS A 10 -9.74 22.40 -9.17
N PHE A 11 -8.54 21.93 -8.82
CA PHE A 11 -7.30 22.71 -8.88
C PHE A 11 -6.51 22.47 -10.16
N CYS A 12 -6.65 21.30 -10.78
CA CYS A 12 -6.01 20.99 -12.05
C CYS A 12 -6.89 20.10 -12.93
N PRO A 13 -6.78 20.23 -14.27
CA PRO A 13 -7.44 19.32 -15.20
C PRO A 13 -6.87 17.91 -15.04
N VAL A 14 -7.71 17.00 -14.55
CA VAL A 14 -7.41 15.57 -14.46
C VAL A 14 -8.17 14.84 -15.56
N ASN A 15 -7.42 14.25 -16.48
CA ASN A 15 -7.97 13.48 -17.60
C ASN A 15 -8.31 12.04 -17.18
N GLU A 16 -7.38 11.40 -16.46
CA GLU A 16 -7.44 9.98 -16.12
C GLU A 16 -7.00 9.73 -14.67
N ILE A 17 -7.45 8.61 -14.11
CA ILE A 17 -7.06 8.15 -12.77
C ILE A 17 -6.46 6.77 -12.89
N TRP A 18 -5.21 6.63 -12.45
CA TRP A 18 -4.49 5.37 -12.49
C TRP A 18 -4.47 4.76 -11.09
N VAL A 19 -4.92 3.52 -10.94
CA VAL A 19 -5.10 2.88 -9.63
C VAL A 19 -4.65 1.43 -9.61
N GLU A 20 -3.93 1.04 -8.57
CA GLU A 20 -3.63 -0.37 -8.31
C GLU A 20 -4.91 -1.08 -7.85
N ARG A 21 -5.46 -1.94 -8.70
CA ARG A 21 -6.72 -2.66 -8.42
C ARG A 21 -6.51 -3.92 -7.61
N VAL A 22 -5.42 -4.65 -7.86
CA VAL A 22 -5.14 -5.93 -7.22
C VAL A 22 -3.65 -6.07 -6.99
N LYS A 23 -3.27 -6.86 -5.97
CA LYS A 23 -1.85 -7.19 -5.78
C LYS A 23 -1.34 -8.05 -6.95
N PHE A 24 -2.22 -8.91 -7.46
CA PHE A 24 -1.98 -9.92 -8.48
C PHE A 24 -3.24 -10.12 -9.34
N ASP A 25 -3.11 -10.31 -10.65
CA ASP A 25 -4.24 -10.73 -11.48
C ASP A 25 -4.48 -12.24 -11.36
N THR A 26 -5.24 -12.64 -10.36
CA THR A 26 -5.55 -14.06 -10.09
C THR A 26 -6.46 -14.70 -11.14
N GLN A 27 -7.07 -13.93 -12.06
CA GLN A 27 -7.87 -14.50 -13.16
C GLN A 27 -6.98 -14.87 -14.35
N LYS A 28 -5.88 -14.14 -14.57
CA LYS A 28 -4.87 -14.45 -15.59
C LYS A 28 -3.86 -15.53 -15.16
N MET A 29 -3.72 -15.79 -13.86
CA MET A 29 -2.83 -16.82 -13.28
C MET A 29 -3.23 -18.31 -13.50
N PRO A 30 -4.53 -18.70 -13.49
CA PRO A 30 -4.94 -20.10 -13.59
C PRO A 30 -5.00 -20.67 -15.02
N ASN A 31 -4.83 -19.86 -16.07
CA ASN A 31 -5.02 -20.32 -17.46
C ASN A 31 -3.74 -20.26 -18.34
N PRO A 32 -2.82 -21.23 -18.22
CA PRO A 32 -1.68 -21.40 -19.12
C PRO A 32 -1.96 -22.29 -20.35
N GLU A 33 -3.22 -22.59 -20.67
CA GLU A 33 -3.57 -23.45 -21.83
C GLU A 33 -3.79 -22.69 -23.15
N ILE A 34 -3.26 -21.47 -23.25
CA ILE A 34 -2.97 -20.93 -24.58
C ILE A 34 -1.67 -21.58 -25.03
N ASN A 35 -1.80 -22.66 -25.81
CA ASN A 35 -0.74 -23.18 -26.66
C ASN A 35 -0.34 -22.08 -27.64
N GLY A 36 0.62 -21.27 -27.22
CA GLY A 36 1.21 -20.22 -28.04
C GLY A 36 2.57 -19.93 -27.46
N ILE A 37 3.61 -20.09 -28.28
CA ILE A 37 5.03 -19.84 -28.00
C ILE A 37 5.31 -18.36 -27.59
N GLN A 38 4.27 -17.54 -27.41
CA GLN A 38 4.32 -16.15 -26.97
C GLN A 38 4.11 -15.94 -25.45
N TYR A 39 3.60 -16.92 -24.69
CA TYR A 39 3.29 -16.73 -23.25
C TYR A 39 4.54 -16.66 -22.34
N GLN A 40 5.73 -16.87 -22.90
CA GLN A 40 7.03 -16.75 -22.23
C GLN A 40 7.74 -15.41 -22.47
N GLN A 41 7.18 -14.48 -23.25
CA GLN A 41 7.97 -13.39 -23.84
C GLN A 41 7.81 -12.00 -23.20
N GLY A 42 7.12 -11.87 -22.07
CA GLY A 42 7.06 -10.60 -21.33
C GLY A 42 7.75 -10.70 -19.97
N GLU A 43 8.77 -9.87 -19.73
CA GLU A 43 9.45 -9.78 -18.42
C GLU A 43 8.45 -9.58 -17.26
N LEU A 44 7.38 -8.81 -17.50
CA LEU A 44 6.32 -8.53 -16.54
C LEU A 44 5.54 -9.79 -16.11
N ALA A 45 5.17 -10.68 -17.03
CA ALA A 45 4.36 -11.86 -16.71
C ALA A 45 5.13 -12.85 -15.79
N GLY A 46 6.41 -13.07 -16.08
CA GLY A 46 7.29 -13.86 -15.21
C GLY A 46 7.46 -13.21 -13.82
N TYR A 47 7.49 -11.88 -13.77
CA TYR A 47 7.56 -11.11 -12.54
C TYR A 47 6.31 -11.29 -11.66
N GLU A 48 5.11 -11.23 -12.23
CA GLU A 48 3.85 -11.39 -11.48
C GLU A 48 3.72 -12.77 -10.83
N VAL A 49 4.06 -13.83 -11.58
CA VAL A 49 4.05 -15.22 -11.06
C VAL A 49 5.05 -15.37 -9.92
N ARG A 50 6.24 -14.80 -10.05
CA ARG A 50 7.26 -14.83 -9.01
C ARG A 50 6.79 -14.14 -7.73
N GLU A 51 6.25 -12.93 -7.83
CA GLU A 51 5.75 -12.19 -6.66
C GLU A 51 4.56 -12.91 -6.01
N TYR A 52 3.67 -13.51 -6.80
CA TYR A 52 2.57 -14.34 -6.30
C TYR A 52 3.09 -15.53 -5.48
N LEU A 53 4.09 -16.25 -6.00
CA LEU A 53 4.71 -17.37 -5.31
C LEU A 53 5.46 -16.92 -4.04
N LEU A 54 6.13 -15.77 -4.06
CA LEU A 54 6.79 -15.18 -2.88
C LEU A 54 5.80 -14.91 -1.75
N ASP A 55 4.63 -14.36 -2.05
CA ASP A 55 3.60 -14.15 -1.05
C ASP A 55 2.97 -15.47 -0.60
N LYS A 56 2.57 -16.33 -1.55
CA LYS A 56 1.94 -17.62 -1.25
C LYS A 56 2.82 -18.50 -0.37
N TRP A 57 4.12 -18.57 -0.67
CA TRP A 57 5.06 -19.42 0.03
C TRP A 57 5.79 -18.71 1.16
N GLY A 58 5.45 -17.47 1.50
CA GLY A 58 6.00 -16.77 2.67
C GLY A 58 7.46 -16.36 2.54
N ARG A 59 7.96 -16.16 1.31
CA ARG A 59 9.36 -15.78 1.01
C ARG A 59 10.40 -16.73 1.63
N GLU A 60 10.08 -18.01 1.71
CA GLU A 60 10.97 -19.05 2.22
C GLU A 60 11.08 -20.24 1.26
N CYS A 61 12.16 -21.00 1.41
CA CYS A 61 12.30 -22.26 0.71
C CYS A 61 11.27 -23.27 1.22
N THR A 62 10.43 -23.76 0.32
CA THR A 62 9.35 -24.73 0.57
C THR A 62 9.85 -26.02 1.24
N TYR A 63 11.11 -26.40 1.00
CA TYR A 63 11.66 -27.67 1.46
C TYR A 63 12.46 -27.57 2.76
N CYS A 64 13.13 -26.44 3.01
CA CYS A 64 14.03 -26.28 4.17
C CYS A 64 13.68 -25.09 5.07
N GLY A 65 12.68 -24.29 4.73
CA GLY A 65 12.21 -23.14 5.52
C GLY A 65 13.18 -21.95 5.55
N LYS A 66 14.32 -22.00 4.84
CA LYS A 66 15.28 -20.89 4.84
C LYS A 66 14.68 -19.65 4.18
N GLN A 67 14.80 -18.53 4.89
CA GLN A 67 14.46 -17.18 4.44
C GLN A 67 15.74 -16.43 4.04
N SER A 68 15.58 -15.26 3.41
CA SER A 68 16.69 -14.36 3.05
C SER A 68 17.79 -15.01 2.20
N VAL A 69 17.42 -15.99 1.38
CA VAL A 69 18.29 -16.63 0.38
C VAL A 69 17.69 -16.44 -1.01
N PRO A 70 18.49 -16.47 -2.09
CA PRO A 70 17.95 -16.50 -3.44
C PRO A 70 16.99 -17.69 -3.62
N LEU A 71 15.74 -17.39 -3.96
CA LEU A 71 14.70 -18.38 -4.22
C LEU A 71 14.43 -18.50 -5.72
N GLN A 72 14.35 -19.74 -6.17
CA GLN A 72 14.03 -20.14 -7.54
C GLN A 72 12.60 -20.66 -7.58
N ILE A 73 11.91 -20.42 -8.70
CA ILE A 73 10.63 -21.05 -8.98
C ILE A 73 10.92 -22.51 -9.32
N GLU A 74 10.26 -23.43 -8.63
CA GLU A 74 10.47 -24.86 -8.78
C GLU A 74 9.16 -25.59 -9.07
N HIS A 75 9.23 -26.59 -9.95
CA HIS A 75 8.09 -27.44 -10.29
C HIS A 75 7.93 -28.56 -9.26
N ILE A 76 6.76 -28.60 -8.60
CA ILE A 76 6.39 -29.64 -7.64
C ILE A 76 6.35 -31.00 -8.35
N HIS A 77 5.54 -31.12 -9.40
CA HIS A 77 5.60 -32.19 -10.39
C HIS A 77 6.57 -31.77 -11.50
N PRO A 78 7.71 -32.46 -11.70
CA PRO A 78 8.75 -32.03 -12.63
C PRO A 78 8.26 -31.94 -14.07
N LYS A 79 8.76 -30.95 -14.82
CA LYS A 79 8.39 -30.75 -16.23
C LYS A 79 8.73 -31.95 -17.11
N SER A 80 9.85 -32.63 -16.85
CA SER A 80 10.25 -33.86 -17.57
C SER A 80 9.27 -35.02 -17.41
N PHE A 81 8.40 -34.97 -16.40
CA PHE A 81 7.33 -35.94 -16.15
C PHE A 81 5.94 -35.38 -16.47
N GLY A 82 5.84 -34.31 -17.26
CA GLY A 82 4.56 -33.69 -17.64
C GLY A 82 4.05 -32.63 -16.66
N GLY A 83 4.90 -32.10 -15.79
CA GLY A 83 4.60 -30.98 -14.90
C GLY A 83 4.09 -29.73 -15.63
N SER A 84 2.93 -29.21 -15.21
CA SER A 84 2.38 -27.96 -15.74
C SER A 84 3.08 -26.72 -15.17
N ASN A 85 3.00 -25.60 -15.88
CA ASN A 85 3.43 -24.27 -15.40
C ASN A 85 2.34 -23.56 -14.57
N ARG A 86 1.26 -24.26 -14.21
CA ARG A 86 0.19 -23.68 -13.38
C ARG A 86 0.75 -23.33 -12.00
N VAL A 87 0.32 -22.22 -11.41
CA VAL A 87 0.72 -21.83 -10.04
C VAL A 87 0.39 -22.88 -8.97
N SER A 88 -0.52 -23.82 -9.26
CA SER A 88 -0.81 -24.98 -8.43
C SER A 88 0.25 -26.08 -8.46
N ASN A 89 1.18 -26.01 -9.41
CA ASN A 89 2.33 -26.90 -9.55
C ASN A 89 3.68 -26.21 -9.28
N LEU A 90 3.67 -24.92 -8.90
CA LEU A 90 4.89 -24.15 -8.67
C LEU A 90 5.07 -23.83 -7.18
N CYS A 91 6.32 -23.92 -6.71
CA CYS A 91 6.74 -23.51 -5.39
C CYS A 91 8.07 -22.73 -5.41
N LEU A 92 8.59 -22.39 -4.23
CA LEU A 92 9.89 -21.73 -4.08
C LEU A 92 10.91 -22.67 -3.46
N ALA A 93 12.10 -22.74 -4.06
CA ALA A 93 13.21 -23.51 -3.54
C ALA A 93 14.49 -22.68 -3.51
N CYS A 94 15.31 -22.85 -2.47
CA CYS A 94 16.69 -22.36 -2.52
C CYS A 94 17.51 -23.25 -3.46
N GLU A 95 18.59 -22.70 -4.01
CA GLU A 95 19.45 -23.39 -4.97
C GLU A 95 19.87 -24.79 -4.53
N LYS A 96 20.29 -24.95 -3.26
CA LYS A 96 20.71 -26.26 -2.71
C LYS A 96 19.59 -27.29 -2.74
N CYS A 97 18.37 -26.90 -2.38
CA CYS A 97 17.24 -27.82 -2.39
C CYS A 97 16.75 -28.10 -3.81
N ASN A 98 16.76 -27.09 -4.68
CA ASN A 98 16.38 -27.23 -6.08
C ASN A 98 17.29 -28.24 -6.79
N LYS A 99 18.62 -28.04 -6.69
CA LYS A 99 19.62 -28.97 -7.26
C LYS A 99 19.49 -30.39 -6.70
N ARG A 100 19.22 -30.55 -5.40
CA ARG A 100 19.08 -31.87 -4.77
C ARG A 100 17.82 -32.61 -5.20
N LYS A 101 16.72 -31.89 -5.45
CA LYS A 101 15.50 -32.49 -5.99
C LYS A 101 15.70 -32.84 -7.46
N GLY A 102 16.23 -31.92 -8.25
CA GLY A 102 16.39 -32.11 -9.69
C GLY A 102 15.06 -32.48 -10.36
N ASN A 103 15.08 -33.51 -11.20
CA ASN A 103 13.91 -34.03 -11.89
C ASN A 103 13.10 -35.06 -11.07
N LYS A 104 13.42 -35.27 -9.78
CA LYS A 104 12.72 -36.27 -8.95
C LYS A 104 11.28 -35.83 -8.65
N PRO A 105 10.30 -36.74 -8.71
CA PRO A 105 8.97 -36.51 -8.16
C PRO A 105 9.06 -36.06 -6.69
N ILE A 106 8.20 -35.14 -6.28
CA ILE A 106 8.24 -34.58 -4.91
C ILE A 106 8.01 -35.67 -3.84
N GLU A 107 7.24 -36.70 -4.17
CA GLU A 107 6.97 -37.87 -3.34
C GLU A 107 8.26 -38.64 -3.04
N GLU A 108 9.13 -38.80 -4.03
CA GLU A 108 10.43 -39.46 -3.87
C GLU A 108 11.37 -38.58 -3.05
N PHE A 109 11.46 -37.28 -3.39
CA PHE A 109 12.34 -36.33 -2.72
C PHE A 109 12.01 -36.17 -1.23
N LEU A 110 10.72 -36.22 -0.87
CA LEU A 110 10.23 -36.07 0.50
C LEU A 110 9.75 -37.39 1.11
N LYS A 111 10.21 -38.55 0.61
CA LYS A 111 9.83 -39.87 1.13
C LYS A 111 10.00 -40.00 2.65
N LYS A 112 11.06 -39.39 3.20
CA LYS A 112 11.36 -39.37 4.66
C LYS A 112 10.63 -38.25 5.43
N LYS A 113 9.83 -37.42 4.77
CA LYS A 113 9.13 -36.25 5.34
C LYS A 113 7.67 -36.17 4.87
N PRO A 114 6.83 -37.17 5.16
CA PRO A 114 5.45 -37.25 4.67
C PRO A 114 4.57 -36.08 5.13
N SER A 115 4.78 -35.57 6.35
CA SER A 115 4.05 -34.41 6.87
C SER A 115 4.31 -33.14 6.06
N LEU A 116 5.55 -32.92 5.63
CA LEU A 116 5.93 -31.79 4.78
C LEU A 116 5.36 -31.95 3.37
N LEU A 117 5.43 -33.15 2.79
CA LEU A 117 4.84 -33.46 1.49
C LEU A 117 3.35 -33.10 1.46
N GLN A 118 2.60 -33.53 2.47
CA GLN A 118 1.16 -33.24 2.56
C GLN A 118 0.89 -31.73 2.67
N LYS A 119 1.66 -31.03 3.52
CA LYS A 119 1.55 -29.56 3.64
C LYS A 119 1.78 -28.86 2.30
N ILE A 120 2.80 -29.26 1.54
CA ILE A 120 3.12 -28.68 0.23
C ILE A 120 1.99 -28.95 -0.76
N LYS A 121 1.50 -30.19 -0.87
CA LYS A 121 0.40 -30.56 -1.78
C LYS A 121 -0.88 -29.79 -1.48
N THR A 122 -1.24 -29.66 -0.20
CA THR A 122 -2.42 -28.90 0.24
C THR A 122 -2.25 -27.40 -0.09
N LYS A 123 -1.13 -26.80 0.33
CA LYS A 123 -0.86 -25.37 0.11
C LYS A 123 -0.75 -25.01 -1.38
N ALA A 124 -0.20 -25.90 -2.20
CA ALA A 124 -0.10 -25.70 -3.64
C ALA A 124 -1.48 -25.56 -4.31
N LYS A 125 -2.47 -26.33 -3.86
CA LYS A 125 -3.85 -26.26 -4.37
C LYS A 125 -4.67 -25.10 -3.80
N GLN A 126 -4.28 -24.55 -2.66
CA GLN A 126 -5.00 -23.44 -2.03
C GLN A 126 -4.83 -22.12 -2.81
N PRO A 127 -5.91 -21.36 -3.06
CA PRO A 127 -5.83 -19.99 -3.55
C PRO A 127 -5.33 -19.05 -2.43
N LEU A 128 -4.80 -17.87 -2.82
CA LEU A 128 -4.35 -16.86 -1.86
C LEU A 128 -5.57 -16.18 -1.20
N LEU A 129 -5.97 -16.65 -0.01
CA LEU A 129 -7.17 -16.16 0.70
C LEU A 129 -7.13 -14.65 0.96
N ASP A 130 -5.97 -14.11 1.34
CA ASP A 130 -5.82 -12.69 1.68
C ASP A 130 -5.97 -11.74 0.47
N ALA A 131 -5.83 -12.24 -0.77
CA ALA A 131 -6.04 -11.41 -1.95
C ALA A 131 -7.51 -11.03 -2.12
N ALA A 132 -8.44 -11.94 -1.85
CA ALA A 132 -9.87 -11.72 -2.12
C ALA A 132 -10.45 -10.57 -1.30
N ALA A 133 -10.13 -10.51 0.00
CA ALA A 133 -10.63 -9.47 0.91
C ALA A 133 -10.14 -8.07 0.50
N VAL A 134 -8.84 -7.93 0.21
CA VAL A 134 -8.26 -6.65 -0.22
C VAL A 134 -8.78 -6.25 -1.61
N ASN A 135 -8.97 -7.22 -2.51
CA ASN A 135 -9.50 -6.99 -3.84
C ASN A 135 -10.95 -6.49 -3.81
N ALA A 136 -11.79 -6.95 -2.87
CA ALA A 136 -13.16 -6.46 -2.74
C ALA A 136 -13.22 -4.95 -2.44
N THR A 137 -12.41 -4.47 -1.49
CA THR A 137 -12.32 -3.04 -1.16
C THR A 137 -11.78 -2.23 -2.34
N ARG A 138 -10.76 -2.74 -3.04
CA ARG A 138 -10.19 -2.06 -4.21
C ARG A 138 -11.14 -2.03 -5.40
N ASN A 139 -11.93 -3.09 -5.62
CA ASN A 139 -12.96 -3.11 -6.66
C ASN A 139 -14.05 -2.09 -6.38
N LYS A 140 -14.49 -1.94 -5.13
CA LYS A 140 -15.42 -0.88 -4.76
C LYS A 140 -14.81 0.51 -4.98
N LEU A 141 -13.53 0.69 -4.66
CA LEU A 141 -12.81 1.95 -4.92
C LEU A 141 -12.77 2.27 -6.42
N VAL A 142 -12.39 1.32 -7.27
CA VAL A 142 -12.38 1.50 -8.74
C VAL A 142 -13.75 1.93 -9.25
N LYS A 143 -14.83 1.24 -8.82
CA LYS A 143 -16.21 1.61 -9.20
C LYS A 143 -16.57 3.04 -8.81
N VAL A 144 -16.19 3.47 -7.60
CA VAL A 144 -16.43 4.85 -7.15
C VAL A 144 -15.65 5.86 -8.00
N LEU A 145 -14.41 5.54 -8.38
CA LEU A 145 -13.56 6.42 -9.20
C LEU A 145 -14.04 6.51 -10.66
N GLN A 146 -14.53 5.41 -11.22
CA GLN A 146 -15.09 5.34 -12.58
C GLN A 146 -16.30 6.28 -12.76
N ASN A 147 -17.06 6.53 -11.69
CA ASN A 147 -18.15 7.49 -11.71
C ASN A 147 -17.70 8.97 -11.73
N ILE A 148 -16.39 9.24 -11.61
CA ILE A 148 -15.83 10.60 -11.54
C ILE A 148 -15.00 10.91 -12.79
N LYS A 149 -14.13 10.00 -13.22
CA LYS A 149 -13.23 10.14 -14.38
C LYS A 149 -12.93 8.78 -15.00
N PHE A 150 -12.30 8.78 -16.17
CA PHE A 150 -11.74 7.57 -16.76
C PHE A 150 -10.70 6.94 -15.83
N VAL A 151 -10.77 5.62 -15.62
CA VAL A 151 -9.90 4.89 -14.70
C VAL A 151 -9.10 3.83 -15.44
N VAL A 152 -7.78 3.90 -15.31
CA VAL A 152 -6.83 2.86 -15.73
C VAL A 152 -6.43 2.05 -14.50
N THR A 153 -6.36 0.73 -14.64
CA THR A 153 -6.01 -0.16 -13.52
C THR A 153 -4.73 -0.92 -13.77
N GLY A 154 -3.87 -1.00 -12.75
CA GLY A 154 -2.66 -1.85 -12.76
C GLY A 154 -2.64 -2.86 -11.61
N THR A 155 -1.63 -3.73 -11.60
CA THR A 155 -1.35 -4.66 -10.49
C THR A 155 -0.18 -4.16 -9.64
N GLY A 156 -0.12 -4.59 -8.38
CA GLY A 156 1.03 -4.28 -7.51
C GLY A 156 2.34 -4.87 -8.03
N ALA A 157 2.28 -6.01 -8.70
CA ALA A 157 3.44 -6.61 -9.37
C ALA A 157 3.91 -5.76 -10.57
N GLN A 158 2.99 -5.25 -11.39
CA GLN A 158 3.30 -4.33 -12.48
C GLN A 158 3.93 -3.03 -11.99
N THR A 159 3.39 -2.43 -10.93
CA THR A 159 3.97 -1.25 -10.29
C THR A 159 5.42 -1.47 -9.89
N LYS A 160 5.71 -2.62 -9.25
CA LYS A 160 7.06 -2.96 -8.79
C LYS A 160 8.01 -3.23 -9.98
N TYR A 161 7.52 -3.87 -11.04
CA TYR A 161 8.26 -4.09 -12.28
C TYR A 161 8.63 -2.75 -12.93
N ASN A 162 7.66 -1.87 -13.19
CA ASN A 162 7.88 -0.56 -13.80
C ASN A 162 8.90 0.26 -13.01
N ARG A 163 8.76 0.31 -11.68
CA ARG A 163 9.70 1.03 -10.80
C ARG A 163 11.13 0.50 -10.92
N THR A 164 11.28 -0.82 -10.95
CA THR A 164 12.61 -1.47 -11.03
C THR A 164 13.23 -1.27 -12.41
N ARG A 165 12.45 -1.45 -13.49
CA ARG A 165 12.88 -1.23 -14.87
C ARG A 165 13.36 0.20 -15.11
N LEU A 166 12.67 1.18 -14.50
CA LEU A 166 13.00 2.61 -14.60
C LEU A 166 14.09 3.07 -13.61
N GLY A 167 14.65 2.17 -12.79
CA GLY A 167 15.71 2.52 -11.84
C GLY A 167 15.27 3.46 -10.71
N LEU A 168 13.98 3.47 -10.36
CA LEU A 168 13.42 4.43 -9.41
C LEU A 168 13.44 3.89 -7.95
N PRO A 169 13.72 4.76 -6.95
CA PRO A 169 13.77 4.35 -5.55
C PRO A 169 12.37 3.99 -5.02
N LYS A 170 12.33 3.14 -3.99
CA LYS A 170 11.07 2.70 -3.40
C LYS A 170 10.50 3.79 -2.46
N GLU A 171 9.51 4.52 -2.96
CA GLU A 171 8.71 5.48 -2.19
C GLU A 171 7.23 5.35 -2.55
N HIS A 172 6.32 5.62 -1.62
CA HIS A 172 4.88 5.44 -1.87
C HIS A 172 4.34 6.27 -3.03
N TRP A 173 4.82 7.50 -3.19
CA TRP A 173 4.39 8.40 -4.26
C TRP A 173 5.01 8.03 -5.62
N ILE A 174 6.21 7.44 -5.61
CA ILE A 174 6.86 6.89 -6.81
C ILE A 174 6.18 5.60 -7.24
N ASP A 175 5.88 4.70 -6.30
CA ASP A 175 5.07 3.50 -6.55
C ASP A 175 3.73 3.90 -7.18
N ALA A 176 3.05 4.94 -6.66
CA ALA A 176 1.80 5.44 -7.25
C ALA A 176 1.97 5.95 -8.70
N ALA A 177 3.09 6.60 -9.00
CA ALA A 177 3.41 7.07 -10.35
C ALA A 177 3.82 5.94 -11.32
N CYS A 178 4.14 4.75 -10.81
CA CYS A 178 4.54 3.58 -11.60
C CYS A 178 3.38 2.62 -11.91
N VAL A 179 2.15 2.92 -11.48
CA VAL A 179 0.96 2.09 -11.73
C VAL A 179 0.65 2.04 -13.23
N GLY A 180 0.14 0.92 -13.75
CA GLY A 180 -0.39 0.79 -15.11
C GLY A 180 0.65 0.56 -16.20
N ASP A 181 0.25 0.76 -17.46
CA ASP A 181 1.10 0.53 -18.63
C ASP A 181 1.93 1.79 -18.93
N ILE A 182 3.14 1.82 -18.38
CA ILE A 182 4.07 2.95 -18.51
C ILE A 182 5.29 2.50 -19.27
N GLU A 183 5.72 3.27 -20.27
CA GLU A 183 7.00 3.08 -20.96
C GLU A 183 8.08 3.96 -20.31
N THR A 184 7.83 5.27 -20.23
CA THR A 184 8.71 6.27 -19.60
C THR A 184 7.96 7.07 -18.53
N LEU A 185 8.67 7.49 -17.48
CA LEU A 185 8.10 8.30 -16.40
C LEU A 185 9.00 9.51 -16.10
N VAL A 186 8.41 10.71 -16.09
CA VAL A 186 9.09 11.96 -15.71
C VAL A 186 8.47 12.51 -14.42
N LEU A 187 9.22 12.50 -13.33
CA LEU A 187 8.78 13.08 -12.06
C LEU A 187 8.98 14.59 -12.08
N LYS A 188 7.88 15.36 -11.96
CA LYS A 188 7.91 16.83 -11.96
C LYS A 188 8.17 17.45 -10.59
N THR A 189 8.28 16.63 -9.55
CA THR A 189 8.56 17.06 -8.18
C THR A 189 9.35 15.98 -7.44
N SER A 190 10.23 16.39 -6.55
CA SER A 190 10.90 15.53 -5.57
C SER A 190 10.29 15.66 -4.17
N GLN A 191 9.36 16.60 -3.97
CA GLN A 191 8.81 16.93 -2.66
C GLN A 191 7.27 17.00 -2.70
N PRO A 192 6.57 15.87 -2.86
CA PRO A 192 5.12 15.86 -2.83
C PRO A 192 4.57 16.17 -1.43
N LEU A 193 3.35 16.72 -1.41
CA LEU A 193 2.61 16.96 -0.18
C LEU A 193 2.10 15.64 0.40
N LEU A 194 2.59 15.27 1.58
CA LEU A 194 2.10 14.16 2.39
C LEU A 194 0.85 14.58 3.17
N VAL A 195 -0.27 13.95 2.84
CA VAL A 195 -1.55 14.14 3.54
C VAL A 195 -1.88 12.91 4.36
N THR A 196 -1.95 13.07 5.68
CA THR A 196 -2.32 11.98 6.61
C THR A 196 -3.70 12.22 7.20
N GLY A 197 -4.60 11.25 7.06
CA GLY A 197 -5.90 11.29 7.75
C GLY A 197 -5.74 11.11 9.26
N LYS A 198 -6.20 12.09 10.04
CA LYS A 198 -6.25 12.02 11.52
C LYS A 198 -7.69 12.02 12.07
N GLY A 199 -8.68 12.17 11.20
CA GLY A 199 -10.09 12.27 11.57
C GLY A 199 -10.42 13.61 12.25
N GLN A 200 -11.68 13.80 12.62
CA GLN A 200 -12.15 15.07 13.19
C GLN A 200 -11.94 15.19 14.71
N GLY A 201 -11.25 14.23 15.34
CA GLY A 201 -11.08 14.13 16.79
C GLY A 201 -12.26 13.45 17.48
N GLY A 202 -12.11 13.20 18.79
CA GLY A 202 -13.14 12.52 19.58
C GLY A 202 -14.44 13.33 19.70
N ARG A 203 -15.58 12.64 19.74
CA ARG A 203 -16.90 13.25 20.02
C ARG A 203 -17.04 13.67 21.49
N GLN A 204 -16.18 13.15 22.36
CA GLN A 204 -16.17 13.44 23.78
C GLN A 204 -15.89 14.93 24.05
N LYS A 205 -16.84 15.60 24.70
CA LYS A 205 -16.80 17.05 24.94
C LYS A 205 -16.27 17.44 26.32
N ALA A 206 -15.89 16.47 27.13
CA ALA A 206 -15.19 16.68 28.38
C ALA A 206 -14.05 15.67 28.50
N ALA A 207 -12.94 16.07 29.11
CA ALA A 207 -12.00 15.06 29.60
C ALA A 207 -12.46 14.62 30.98
N LEU A 208 -12.52 13.31 31.17
CA LEU A 208 -13.00 12.68 32.39
C LEU A 208 -11.81 12.30 33.28
N ASN A 209 -12.00 12.28 34.60
CA ASN A 209 -11.07 11.61 35.50
C ASN A 209 -11.20 10.08 35.37
N LYS A 210 -10.38 9.35 36.12
CA LYS A 210 -10.40 7.87 36.14
C LYS A 210 -11.75 7.26 36.59
N TYR A 211 -12.63 8.05 37.17
CA TYR A 211 -13.96 7.65 37.64
C TYR A 211 -15.10 8.10 36.71
N GLY A 212 -14.78 8.73 35.57
CA GLY A 212 -15.78 9.18 34.60
C GLY A 212 -16.38 10.56 34.85
N TYR A 213 -15.93 11.31 35.88
CA TYR A 213 -16.42 12.68 36.11
C TYR A 213 -15.67 13.71 35.27
N PRO A 214 -16.35 14.73 34.73
CA PRO A 214 -15.71 15.75 33.89
C PRO A 214 -14.76 16.64 34.70
N VAL A 215 -13.52 16.77 34.23
CA VAL A 215 -12.48 17.63 34.83
C VAL A 215 -12.22 18.87 33.99
N ARG A 216 -12.43 18.78 32.67
CA ARG A 216 -12.35 19.92 31.75
C ARG A 216 -13.35 19.76 30.62
N HIS A 217 -13.91 20.87 30.16
CA HIS A 217 -14.81 20.90 29.02
C HIS A 217 -14.08 21.41 27.78
N ASN A 218 -14.29 20.75 26.65
CA ASN A 218 -13.83 21.23 25.36
C ASN A 218 -14.78 22.35 24.89
N PRO A 219 -14.27 23.45 24.33
CA PRO A 219 -15.11 24.54 23.88
C PRO A 219 -16.09 24.07 22.79
N LEU A 220 -17.37 24.41 22.97
CA LEU A 220 -18.45 24.03 22.04
C LEU A 220 -18.53 24.95 20.83
N LYS A 221 -18.01 26.18 20.95
CA LYS A 221 -17.96 27.19 19.90
C LYS A 221 -16.50 27.56 19.60
N PRO A 222 -16.18 27.99 18.37
CA PRO A 222 -14.87 28.55 18.05
C PRO A 222 -14.52 29.71 18.98
N ILE A 223 -13.28 29.77 19.44
CA ILE A 223 -12.78 30.85 20.31
C ILE A 223 -12.10 31.88 19.41
N LYS A 224 -12.61 33.11 19.39
CA LYS A 224 -12.17 34.17 18.44
C LYS A 224 -12.15 33.69 16.98
N GLY A 225 -13.10 32.82 16.60
CA GLY A 225 -13.16 32.25 15.25
C GLY A 225 -12.19 31.10 14.97
N TRP A 226 -11.48 30.58 15.97
CA TRP A 226 -10.52 29.48 15.83
C TRP A 226 -11.02 28.18 16.49
N VAL A 227 -10.66 27.04 15.89
CA VAL A 227 -10.91 25.70 16.44
C VAL A 227 -9.58 24.94 16.60
N THR A 228 -9.49 24.09 17.62
CA THR A 228 -8.32 23.23 17.83
C THR A 228 -8.03 22.38 16.60
N GLY A 229 -6.85 22.57 16.03
CA GLY A 229 -6.37 21.87 14.84
C GLY A 229 -6.40 22.71 13.56
N ASP A 230 -6.97 23.93 13.59
CA ASP A 230 -6.81 24.90 12.50
C ASP A 230 -5.32 25.18 12.25
N ILE A 231 -4.96 25.43 10.99
CA ILE A 231 -3.58 25.71 10.57
C ILE A 231 -3.43 27.21 10.36
N ALA A 232 -2.38 27.77 10.94
CA ALA A 232 -2.08 29.20 10.88
C ALA A 232 -0.61 29.45 10.57
N LYS A 233 -0.33 30.62 9.98
CA LYS A 233 1.02 31.19 9.91
C LYS A 233 1.21 32.06 11.14
N HIS A 234 2.22 31.76 11.93
CA HIS A 234 2.68 32.61 13.02
C HIS A 234 3.82 33.51 12.52
N GLN A 235 3.84 34.77 12.93
CA GLN A 235 4.84 35.76 12.48
C GLN A 235 6.29 35.27 12.61
N ARG A 236 6.64 34.66 13.76
CA ARG A 236 8.00 34.14 14.05
C ARG A 236 8.16 32.61 14.04
N LEU A 237 7.09 31.85 14.30
CA LEU A 237 7.17 30.39 14.51
C LEU A 237 6.87 29.57 13.24
N GLY A 238 6.67 30.23 12.10
CA GLY A 238 6.34 29.58 10.84
C GLY A 238 4.90 29.07 10.80
N ILE A 239 4.67 27.96 10.10
CA ILE A 239 3.33 27.37 9.93
C ILE A 239 3.10 26.29 10.98
N GLY A 240 1.92 26.28 11.60
CA GLY A 240 1.60 25.37 12.68
C GLY A 240 0.12 25.24 12.97
N LYS A 241 -0.21 24.34 13.90
CA LYS A 241 -1.58 24.10 14.37
C LYS A 241 -1.90 24.96 15.58
N VAL A 242 -3.11 25.48 15.60
CA VAL A 242 -3.64 26.32 16.68
C VAL A 242 -4.46 25.45 17.64
N THR A 243 -4.27 25.67 18.93
CA THR A 243 -5.10 25.13 20.01
C THR A 243 -5.62 26.32 20.82
N PRO A 244 -6.78 26.88 20.47
CA PRO A 244 -7.29 28.06 21.13
C PRO A 244 -7.71 27.75 22.56
N ARG A 245 -7.57 28.71 23.47
CA ARG A 245 -7.93 28.58 24.88
C ARG A 245 -8.73 29.79 25.34
N SER A 246 -9.62 29.57 26.31
CA SER A 246 -10.51 30.63 26.81
C SER A 246 -9.76 31.74 27.56
N LYS A 247 -8.58 31.45 28.13
CA LYS A 247 -7.73 32.42 28.88
C LYS A 247 -6.96 33.40 27.98
N GLY A 248 -7.46 33.71 26.78
CA GLY A 248 -6.90 34.73 25.88
C GLY A 248 -5.70 34.31 25.03
N SER A 249 -4.77 33.51 25.56
CA SER A 249 -3.60 33.00 24.82
C SER A 249 -3.87 31.67 24.14
N PHE A 250 -3.28 31.45 22.96
CA PHE A 250 -3.43 30.21 22.19
C PHE A 250 -2.20 29.31 22.34
N GLY A 251 -2.41 28.01 22.17
CA GLY A 251 -1.32 27.08 21.90
C GLY A 251 -1.02 27.06 20.40
N PHE A 252 0.26 27.06 20.04
CA PHE A 252 0.73 26.94 18.66
C PHE A 252 1.77 25.83 18.57
N THR A 253 1.51 24.82 17.74
CA THR A 253 2.43 23.72 17.48
C THR A 253 2.94 23.84 16.06
N PRO A 254 4.19 24.28 15.84
CA PRO A 254 4.80 24.30 14.51
C PRO A 254 4.71 22.93 13.84
N LEU A 255 4.50 22.91 12.52
CA LEU A 255 4.45 21.65 11.76
C LEU A 255 5.78 20.89 11.92
N GLY A 256 5.69 19.59 12.19
CA GLY A 256 6.86 18.72 12.41
C GLY A 256 7.45 18.74 13.82
N MET A 257 6.97 19.62 14.72
CA MET A 257 7.45 19.70 16.11
C MET A 257 6.48 19.05 17.11
N LYS A 258 7.01 18.54 18.21
CA LYS A 258 6.23 18.09 19.38
C LYS A 258 6.14 19.24 20.40
N GLY A 259 4.98 19.34 21.06
CA GLY A 259 4.70 20.39 22.04
C GLY A 259 4.12 21.66 21.41
N TYR A 260 3.38 22.43 22.22
CA TYR A 260 2.85 23.73 21.81
C TYR A 260 3.62 24.84 22.51
N LYS A 261 3.79 25.96 21.83
CA LYS A 261 4.23 27.24 22.40
C LYS A 261 3.01 28.11 22.66
N SER A 262 3.04 28.94 23.69
CA SER A 262 1.99 29.95 23.87
C SER A 262 2.17 31.07 22.85
N CYS A 263 1.09 31.54 22.22
CA CYS A 263 1.11 32.71 21.33
C CYS A 263 -0.14 33.59 21.54
N ASN A 264 -0.07 34.84 21.08
CA ASN A 264 -1.26 35.68 21.03
C ASN A 264 -2.04 35.44 19.73
N PRO A 265 -3.38 35.52 19.77
CA PRO A 265 -4.20 35.37 18.55
C PRO A 265 -3.89 36.40 17.45
N GLN A 266 -3.31 37.55 17.82
CA GLN A 266 -2.89 38.61 16.87
C GLN A 266 -1.62 38.24 16.10
N ASP A 267 -0.81 37.31 16.63
CA ASP A 267 0.46 36.89 16.02
C ASP A 267 0.27 35.84 14.93
N ILE A 268 -0.97 35.41 14.68
CA ILE A 268 -1.31 34.31 13.78
C ILE A 268 -2.32 34.73 12.71
N SER A 269 -2.13 34.23 11.49
CA SER A 269 -3.08 34.38 10.38
C SER A 269 -3.55 33.02 9.87
N ALA A 270 -4.84 32.91 9.54
CA ALA A 270 -5.45 31.65 9.13
C ALA A 270 -4.92 31.20 7.76
N ILE A 271 -4.54 29.92 7.66
CA ILE A 271 -4.16 29.28 6.39
C ILE A 271 -5.23 28.27 5.98
N HIS A 272 -5.61 27.38 6.89
CA HIS A 272 -6.51 26.27 6.57
C HIS A 272 -7.34 25.88 7.78
N ARG A 273 -8.63 25.63 7.56
CA ARG A 273 -9.53 25.13 8.62
C ARG A 273 -9.30 23.64 8.81
N LYS A 274 -9.43 23.18 10.05
CA LYS A 274 -9.35 21.76 10.37
C LYS A 274 -10.35 20.98 9.50
N ASP A 275 -9.83 20.06 8.70
CA ASP A 275 -10.62 19.20 7.82
C ASP A 275 -10.39 17.70 8.07
N GLY A 276 -9.71 17.38 9.18
CA GLY A 276 -9.41 16.01 9.59
C GLY A 276 -8.14 15.43 8.99
N TYR A 277 -7.35 16.25 8.28
CA TYR A 277 -6.06 15.87 7.74
C TYR A 277 -4.90 16.63 8.39
N THR A 278 -3.71 16.07 8.26
CA THR A 278 -2.46 16.75 8.56
C THR A 278 -1.57 16.74 7.35
N TYR A 279 -0.83 17.83 7.19
CA TYR A 279 -0.05 18.13 6.00
C TYR A 279 1.42 18.25 6.38
N SER A 280 2.27 17.61 5.61
CA SER A 280 3.72 17.77 5.63
C SER A 280 4.25 17.50 4.24
N PHE A 281 5.54 17.70 4.00
CA PHE A 281 6.17 17.23 2.78
C PHE A 281 6.83 15.88 3.01
N CYS A 282 6.89 15.05 1.96
CA CYS A 282 7.78 13.90 1.98
C CYS A 282 9.24 14.38 2.16
N LYS A 283 10.02 13.60 2.90
CA LYS A 283 11.44 13.86 3.10
C LYS A 283 12.25 13.43 1.89
#